data_AF-W7SVM4-F1
#
_entry.id   AF-W7SVM4-F1
#
_cell.length_a   1.000
_cell.length_b   1.000
_cell.length_c   1.000
_cell.angle_alpha   90.00
_cell.angle_beta   90.00
_cell.angle_gamma   90.00
#
_symmetry.space_group_name_H-M   'P 1'
#
loop_
_entity.id
_entity.type
_entity.pdbx_description
1 polymer ?
#
loop_
_entity_poly.entity_id
_entity_poly.type
_entity_poly.pdbx_seq_one_letter_code
_entity_poly.pdbx_strand_id
1 'polypeptide(L)'
;MNANILAIIGAAVVAVIVLFIILRVLWRVAEPNEAMIISGLGAKKIQVGEDSLGFKIVTGKGTLVLPGFQTARRLSLDTRSAEIVVSCVTKQGIPVRVQGAVIYKVGDDFVSIANAARRFLDQQNAMDTRIHSVFAGHLRSIIGALTVEELIRDRERLTAEVRSSSANEMSKLGLVVDSLQIQEIDDASGYIANLGKPHAAAVAAQARIAEAQRDQEATEAEQVAAANKASAWRDSQIKQSSYQAEIDQVSARTKQAGPLAEATARQEVVVQETRAAQLEADLSEQRLQSQVRKPADAKAYETRTLADADRDAQIAKAQAHAKETELRAVADATSVKAAALAQAEATKARVRPRRPRPRPTVRRRPHRLGRRVWPRRRPRRPRASPRPRRSRPARPRWPRTRKPLWRRSSPRTGRPSWPPARRRSPTSTTWWCSTAPRASPSCSPRPCRWAGRASAWPVS
;
A
#
# COMPACT_ATOMS: atom_id res chain seq x y z
N MET A 1 118.46 17.27 6.71
CA MET A 1 117.89 18.63 6.62
C MET A 1 118.43 19.45 7.77
N ASN A 2 118.90 20.67 7.52
CA ASN A 2 119.51 21.51 8.56
C ASN A 2 118.44 21.98 9.55
N ALA A 3 118.78 22.06 10.84
CA ALA A 3 117.83 22.48 11.89
C ALA A 3 117.17 23.84 11.58
N ASN A 4 117.92 24.78 11.01
CA ASN A 4 117.42 26.10 10.61
C ASN A 4 116.34 26.02 9.51
N ILE A 5 116.45 25.07 8.57
CA ILE A 5 115.46 24.87 7.50
C ILE A 5 114.16 24.32 8.10
N LEU A 6 114.26 23.37 9.04
CA LEU A 6 113.12 22.87 9.81
C LEU A 6 112.44 23.97 10.64
N ALA A 7 113.21 24.85 11.27
CA ALA A 7 112.68 26.00 12.02
C ALA A 7 111.95 27.01 11.13
N ILE A 8 112.51 27.36 9.96
CA ILE A 8 111.87 28.28 9.00
C ILE A 8 110.58 27.69 8.44
N ILE A 9 110.58 26.40 8.07
CA ILE A 9 109.37 25.70 7.60
C ILE A 9 108.31 25.65 8.71
N GLY A 10 108.70 25.32 9.94
CA GLY A 10 107.80 25.33 11.09
C GLY A 10 107.16 26.70 11.35
N ALA A 11 107.96 27.77 11.34
CA ALA A 11 107.47 29.14 11.50
C ALA A 11 106.52 29.56 10.37
N ALA A 12 106.84 29.22 9.12
CA ALA A 12 105.98 29.51 7.97
C ALA A 12 104.62 28.77 8.06
N VAL A 13 104.63 27.49 8.46
CA VAL A 13 103.40 26.71 8.68
C VAL A 13 102.54 27.32 9.79
N VAL A 14 103.14 27.70 10.92
CA VAL A 14 102.43 28.38 12.01
C VAL A 14 101.84 29.72 11.55
N ALA A 15 102.59 30.52 10.79
CA ALA A 15 102.10 31.79 10.24
C ALA A 15 100.89 31.61 9.31
N VAL A 16 100.91 30.59 8.44
CA VAL A 16 99.77 30.25 7.56
C VAL A 16 98.56 29.78 8.37
N ILE A 17 98.76 28.97 9.42
CA ILE A 17 97.67 28.52 10.30
C ILE A 17 97.05 29.72 11.05
N VAL A 18 97.88 30.63 11.59
CA VAL A 18 97.40 31.85 12.27
C VAL A 18 96.65 32.75 11.29
N LEU A 19 97.16 32.97 10.08
CA LEU A 19 96.49 33.73 9.03
C LEU A 19 95.14 33.12 8.65
N PHE A 20 95.06 31.79 8.54
CA PHE A 20 93.81 31.08 8.24
C PHE A 20 92.79 31.20 9.38
N ILE A 21 93.23 31.10 10.64
CA ILE A 21 92.37 31.31 11.82
C ILE A 21 91.83 32.75 11.84
N ILE A 22 92.69 33.75 11.61
CA ILE A 22 92.28 35.17 11.52
C ILE A 22 91.25 35.35 10.41
N LEU A 23 91.54 34.87 9.19
CA LEU A 23 90.60 34.99 8.06
C LEU A 23 89.25 34.32 8.37
N ARG A 24 89.26 33.14 9.00
CA ARG A 24 88.03 32.44 9.42
C ARG A 24 87.24 33.20 10.49
N VAL A 25 87.91 33.86 11.44
CA VAL A 25 87.26 34.67 12.49
C VAL A 25 86.66 35.97 11.91
N LEU A 26 87.34 36.59 10.95
CA LEU A 26 86.87 37.81 10.27
C LEU A 26 85.75 37.51 9.25
N TRP A 27 85.74 36.34 8.62
CA TRP A 27 84.76 36.01 7.58
C TRP A 27 83.43 35.53 8.17
N ARG A 28 82.43 36.41 8.21
CA ARG A 28 81.06 36.06 8.61
C ARG A 28 80.16 35.95 7.38
N VAL A 29 79.34 34.90 7.34
CA VAL A 29 78.32 34.69 6.30
C VAL A 29 76.95 34.99 6.89
N ALA A 30 76.16 35.77 6.16
CA ALA A 30 74.73 35.93 6.37
C ALA A 30 74.00 34.77 5.68
N GLU A 31 73.12 34.09 6.40
CA GLU A 31 72.24 33.08 5.80
C GLU A 31 71.22 33.78 4.86
N PRO A 32 70.63 33.09 3.86
CA PRO A 32 69.69 33.72 2.94
C PRO A 32 68.48 34.37 3.65
N ASN A 33 68.09 33.79 4.78
CA ASN A 33 66.97 34.21 5.62
C ASN A 33 67.37 35.25 6.69
N GLU A 34 68.62 35.74 6.70
CA GLU A 34 69.11 36.69 7.70
C GLU A 34 69.70 37.94 7.03
N ALA A 35 69.43 39.10 7.63
CA ALA A 35 70.17 40.33 7.39
C ALA A 35 71.28 40.49 8.44
N MET A 36 72.53 40.51 7.99
CA MET A 36 73.67 40.90 8.82
C MET A 36 73.79 42.42 8.82
N ILE A 37 73.62 43.02 10.00
CA ILE A 37 73.73 44.45 10.25
C ILE A 37 75.08 44.71 10.91
N ILE A 38 75.92 45.51 10.25
CA ILE A 38 77.30 45.81 10.68
C ILE A 38 77.39 47.28 11.04
N SER A 39 77.67 47.58 12.30
CA SER A 39 77.91 48.93 12.81
C SER A 39 79.31 49.06 13.38
N GLY A 40 79.91 50.25 13.31
CA GLY A 40 81.25 50.52 13.83
C GLY A 40 82.13 51.31 12.88
N LEU A 41 83.41 51.45 13.24
CA LEU A 41 84.35 52.29 12.49
C LEU A 41 84.65 51.67 11.11
N GLY A 42 84.63 52.50 10.06
CA GLY A 42 84.83 52.04 8.68
C GLY A 42 83.68 51.21 8.08
N ALA A 43 82.56 51.01 8.79
CA ALA A 43 81.35 50.48 8.17
C ALA A 43 80.83 51.51 7.14
N LYS A 44 81.04 51.24 5.84
CA LYS A 44 80.57 52.12 4.77
C LYS A 44 79.06 52.32 4.90
N LYS A 45 78.66 53.57 5.20
CA LYS A 45 77.25 54.00 5.23
C LYS A 45 76.62 53.70 3.87
N ILE A 46 75.53 52.95 3.86
CA ILE A 46 74.72 52.82 2.65
C ILE A 46 73.81 54.05 2.61
N GLN A 47 73.89 54.83 1.52
CA GLN A 47 72.89 55.86 1.25
C GLN A 47 71.61 55.16 0.79
N VAL A 48 70.57 55.21 1.62
CA VAL A 48 69.25 54.63 1.31
C VAL A 48 68.21 55.71 1.56
N GLY A 49 67.99 56.55 0.54
CA GLY A 49 67.22 57.80 0.65
C GLY A 49 68.06 58.96 1.21
N GLU A 50 67.39 60.01 1.71
CA GLU A 50 68.03 61.18 2.33
C GLU A 50 68.77 60.84 3.65
N ASP A 51 68.35 59.79 4.36
CA ASP A 51 68.99 59.32 5.59
C ASP A 51 70.27 58.51 5.28
N SER A 52 71.45 59.04 5.64
CA SER A 52 72.68 58.25 5.61
C SER A 52 72.68 57.21 6.74
N LEU A 53 72.42 55.94 6.43
CA LEU A 53 72.37 54.89 7.43
C LEU A 53 73.75 54.66 8.07
N GLY A 54 73.82 54.75 9.41
CA GLY A 54 75.05 54.57 10.20
C GLY A 54 75.56 53.12 10.30
N PHE A 55 74.99 52.20 9.52
CA PHE A 55 75.33 50.78 9.50
C PHE A 55 75.23 50.21 8.09
N LYS A 56 75.97 49.14 7.83
CA LYS A 56 75.98 48.39 6.57
C LYS A 56 75.06 47.18 6.70
N ILE A 57 74.18 46.97 5.72
CA ILE A 57 73.29 45.81 5.61
C ILE A 57 73.89 44.82 4.60
N VAL A 58 73.91 43.53 4.93
CA VAL A 58 74.32 42.44 4.03
C VAL A 58 73.35 41.27 4.17
N THR A 59 72.72 40.86 3.07
CA THR A 59 71.80 39.72 2.98
C THR A 59 72.39 38.64 2.06
N GLY A 60 72.26 37.36 2.43
CA GLY A 60 72.65 36.20 1.61
C GLY A 60 74.10 36.16 1.08
N LYS A 61 75.03 36.92 1.70
CA LYS A 61 76.42 37.07 1.25
C LYS A 61 77.42 37.01 2.40
N GLY A 62 78.62 36.54 2.11
CA GLY A 62 79.78 36.66 2.99
C GLY A 62 80.29 38.10 3.08
N THR A 63 80.76 38.49 4.26
CA THR A 63 81.36 39.80 4.50
C THR A 63 82.45 39.71 5.56
N LEU A 64 83.55 40.41 5.32
CA LEU A 64 84.62 40.57 6.30
C LEU A 64 84.15 41.53 7.40
N VAL A 65 84.23 41.11 8.66
CA VAL A 65 83.91 41.89 9.85
C VAL A 65 85.16 41.96 10.71
N LEU A 66 85.70 43.16 10.93
CA LEU A 66 86.90 43.36 11.75
C LEU A 66 86.53 43.30 13.25
N PRO A 67 86.92 42.24 14.00
CA PRO A 67 86.63 42.16 15.42
C PRO A 67 87.28 43.33 16.17
N GLY A 68 86.56 43.93 17.12
CA GLY A 68 87.00 45.09 17.91
C GLY A 68 86.58 46.44 17.33
N PHE A 69 86.62 46.63 16.00
CA PHE A 69 86.20 47.89 15.36
C PHE A 69 84.77 47.86 14.81
N GLN A 70 84.24 46.67 14.54
CA GLN A 70 82.92 46.46 13.96
C GLN A 70 82.14 45.43 14.79
N THR A 71 80.87 45.71 15.04
CA THR A 71 79.92 44.74 15.60
C THR A 71 78.97 44.28 14.50
N ALA A 72 78.75 42.97 14.43
CA ALA A 72 77.86 42.36 13.45
C ALA A 72 76.75 41.60 14.18
N ARG A 73 75.50 42.02 13.95
CA ARG A 73 74.30 41.44 14.54
C ARG A 73 73.40 40.89 13.43
N ARG A 74 72.69 39.80 13.71
CA ARG A 74 71.77 39.13 12.78
C ARG A 74 70.34 39.57 13.08
N LEU A 75 69.59 39.95 12.05
CA LEU A 75 68.15 40.13 12.07
C LEU A 75 67.54 39.03 11.20
N SER A 76 66.65 38.20 11.77
CA SER A 76 65.91 37.22 10.96
C SER A 76 64.94 37.93 10.01
N LEU A 77 64.89 37.46 8.77
CA LEU A 77 63.93 37.83 7.74
C LEU A 77 62.86 36.75 7.56
N ASP A 78 62.87 35.69 8.38
CA ASP A 78 61.89 34.61 8.33
C ASP A 78 60.48 35.13 8.64
N THR A 79 59.49 34.52 8.01
CA THR A 79 58.08 34.78 8.30
C THR A 79 57.73 34.31 9.70
N ARG A 80 57.07 35.18 10.47
CA ARG A 80 56.57 34.96 11.83
C ARG A 80 55.05 35.03 11.85
N SER A 81 54.45 34.47 12.90
CA SER A 81 53.01 34.58 13.17
C SER A 81 52.80 35.21 14.54
N ALA A 82 51.99 36.27 14.60
CA ALA A 82 51.54 36.91 15.82
C ALA A 82 50.03 36.68 16.00
N GLU A 83 49.65 36.14 17.15
CA GLU A 83 48.26 36.03 17.56
C GLU A 83 47.77 37.36 18.15
N ILE A 84 46.52 37.71 17.83
CA ILE A 84 45.89 38.98 18.19
C ILE A 84 44.55 38.69 18.84
N VAL A 85 44.45 38.97 20.13
CA VAL A 85 43.21 38.85 20.90
C VAL A 85 42.78 40.24 21.37
N VAL A 86 41.60 40.70 20.94
CA VAL A 86 41.12 42.06 21.22
C VAL A 86 39.71 42.00 21.79
N SER A 87 39.51 42.63 22.95
CA SER A 87 38.18 42.99 23.42
C SER A 87 37.87 44.42 22.98
N CYS A 88 36.72 44.59 22.34
CA CYS A 88 36.23 45.86 21.79
C CYS A 88 34.70 45.87 21.78
N VAL A 89 34.12 47.03 21.50
CA VAL A 89 32.66 47.22 21.46
C VAL A 89 32.27 47.59 20.03
N THR A 90 31.21 46.96 19.50
CA THR A 90 30.69 47.26 18.15
C THR A 90 29.90 48.56 18.13
N LYS A 91 29.52 49.02 16.93
CA LYS A 91 28.63 50.19 16.74
C LYS A 91 27.29 50.11 17.51
N GLN A 92 26.83 48.89 17.81
CA GLN A 92 25.60 48.62 18.57
C GLN A 92 25.79 48.68 20.09
N GLY A 93 27.01 48.93 20.59
CA GLY A 93 27.32 48.88 22.02
C GLY A 93 27.55 47.46 22.57
N ILE A 94 27.67 46.45 21.69
CA ILE A 94 27.82 45.04 22.10
C ILE A 94 29.32 44.72 22.30
N PRO A 95 29.74 44.21 23.48
CA PRO A 95 31.13 43.82 23.72
C PRO A 95 31.45 42.49 23.02
N VAL A 96 32.43 42.52 22.12
CA VAL A 96 32.91 41.37 21.37
C VAL A 96 34.40 41.13 21.62
N ARG A 97 34.80 39.86 21.61
CA ARG A 97 36.18 39.40 21.62
C ARG A 97 36.50 38.84 20.24
N VAL A 98 37.45 39.47 19.55
CA VAL A 98 37.92 39.01 18.23
C VAL A 98 39.32 38.42 18.38
N GLN A 99 39.49 37.22 17.82
CA GLN A 99 40.75 36.50 17.77
C GLN A 99 41.20 36.37 16.31
N GLY A 100 42.46 36.68 16.03
CA GLY A 100 43.03 36.59 14.70
C GLY A 100 44.52 36.24 14.72
N ALA A 101 45.03 35.79 13.58
CA ALA A 101 46.46 35.61 13.36
C ALA A 101 46.93 36.55 12.24
N VAL A 102 48.09 37.19 12.45
CA VAL A 102 48.83 37.92 11.42
C VAL A 102 50.11 37.17 11.13
N ILE A 103 50.27 36.79 9.86
CA ILE A 103 51.52 36.28 9.32
C ILE A 103 52.25 37.45 8.68
N TYR A 104 53.48 37.69 9.10
CA TYR A 104 54.28 38.85 8.72
C TYR A 104 55.75 38.51 8.59
N LYS A 105 56.50 39.35 7.88
CA LYS A 105 57.97 39.28 7.81
C LYS A 105 58.60 40.67 7.79
N VAL A 106 59.92 40.75 7.88
CA VAL A 106 60.65 41.97 7.53
C VAL A 106 60.60 42.14 6.00
N GLY A 107 60.41 43.36 5.52
CA GLY A 107 60.42 43.62 4.07
C GLY A 107 61.79 43.32 3.44
N ASP A 108 61.81 42.78 2.23
CA ASP A 108 63.05 42.35 1.55
C ASP A 108 63.92 43.54 1.07
N ASP A 109 63.39 44.76 1.13
CA ASP A 109 64.05 45.99 0.71
C ASP A 109 64.93 46.60 1.81
N PHE A 110 65.97 47.34 1.40
CA PHE A 110 66.93 47.93 2.33
C PHE A 110 66.32 48.96 3.30
N VAL A 111 65.20 49.62 2.95
CA VAL A 111 64.52 50.59 3.84
C VAL A 111 63.80 49.85 4.96
N SER A 112 63.06 48.79 4.63
CA SER A 112 62.39 47.93 5.60
C SER A 112 63.38 47.25 6.55
N ILE A 113 64.46 46.66 6.02
CA ILE A 113 65.52 46.05 6.84
C ILE A 113 66.15 47.09 7.77
N ALA A 114 66.43 48.31 7.29
CA ALA A 114 66.96 49.39 8.12
C ALA A 114 65.96 49.85 9.21
N ASN A 115 64.67 49.92 8.89
CA ASN A 115 63.61 50.32 9.81
C ASN A 115 63.35 49.26 10.89
N ALA A 116 63.42 47.98 10.54
CA ALA A 116 63.33 46.87 11.48
C ALA A 116 64.59 46.78 12.35
N ALA A 117 65.78 46.91 11.76
CA ALA A 117 67.06 46.93 12.47
C ALA A 117 67.09 48.00 13.56
N ARG A 118 66.70 49.24 13.26
CA ARG A 118 66.66 50.35 14.24
C ARG A 118 65.73 50.10 15.44
N ARG A 119 64.77 49.18 15.34
CA ARG A 119 63.69 48.99 16.34
C ARG A 119 63.73 47.64 17.07
N PHE A 120 64.22 46.60 16.42
CA PHE A 120 64.04 45.22 16.85
C PHE A 120 65.31 44.38 16.90
N LEU A 121 66.48 44.89 16.48
CA LEU A 121 67.72 44.11 16.39
C LEU A 121 68.07 43.36 17.69
N ASP A 122 67.86 44.01 18.83
CA ASP A 122 68.14 43.49 20.17
C ASP A 122 66.88 42.92 20.87
N GLN A 123 65.71 43.06 20.24
CA GLN A 123 64.39 42.72 20.80
C GLN A 123 63.49 42.09 19.74
N GLN A 124 63.99 41.10 19.00
CA GLN A 124 63.26 40.45 17.91
C GLN A 124 61.97 39.76 18.41
N ASN A 125 61.98 39.24 19.65
CA ASN A 125 60.79 38.69 20.31
C ASN A 125 59.73 39.75 20.67
N ALA A 126 60.09 41.04 20.72
CA ALA A 126 59.13 42.13 20.96
C ALA A 126 58.40 42.57 19.68
N MET A 127 58.76 42.04 18.50
CA MET A 127 58.05 42.29 17.24
C MET A 127 56.60 41.87 17.36
N ASP A 128 56.36 40.65 17.87
CA ASP A 128 55.01 40.08 18.03
C ASP A 128 54.14 40.96 18.93
N THR A 129 54.67 41.46 20.06
CA THR A 129 53.95 42.36 20.99
C THR A 129 53.64 43.72 20.36
N ARG A 130 54.56 44.31 19.57
CA ARG A 130 54.30 45.59 18.89
C ARG A 130 53.25 45.44 17.80
N ILE A 131 53.30 44.36 17.03
CA ILE A 131 52.35 44.05 15.97
C ILE A 131 50.97 43.81 16.57
N HIS A 132 50.87 42.99 17.62
CA HIS A 132 49.63 42.81 18.36
C HIS A 132 49.05 44.15 18.80
N SER A 133 49.87 45.05 19.34
CA SER A 133 49.44 46.38 19.82
C SER A 133 48.91 47.27 18.69
N VAL A 134 49.58 47.32 17.52
CA VAL A 134 49.14 48.08 16.34
C VAL A 134 47.83 47.51 15.79
N PHE A 135 47.78 46.21 15.49
CA PHE A 135 46.56 45.58 14.97
C PHE A 135 45.40 45.66 15.95
N ALA A 136 45.64 45.59 17.27
CA ALA A 136 44.60 45.79 18.28
C ALA A 136 44.02 47.21 18.27
N GLY A 137 44.82 48.23 17.91
CA GLY A 137 44.34 49.59 17.67
C GLY A 137 43.41 49.66 16.45
N HIS A 138 43.88 49.20 15.30
CA HIS A 138 43.11 49.23 14.03
C HIS A 138 41.83 48.38 14.09
N LEU A 139 41.91 47.15 14.62
CA LEU A 139 40.75 46.28 14.84
C LEU A 139 39.71 46.96 15.72
N ARG A 140 40.11 47.52 16.87
CA ARG A 140 39.17 48.22 17.78
C ARG A 140 38.49 49.40 17.10
N SER A 141 39.22 50.18 16.28
CA SER A 141 38.67 51.32 15.55
C SER A 141 37.64 50.88 14.50
N ILE A 142 37.98 49.88 13.68
CA ILE A 142 37.12 49.42 12.57
C ILE A 142 35.90 48.66 13.10
N ILE A 143 36.06 47.79 14.10
CA ILE A 143 34.95 47.05 14.73
C ILE A 143 33.96 48.02 15.41
N GLY A 144 34.44 49.14 15.96
CA GLY A 144 33.59 50.20 16.52
C GLY A 144 32.66 50.88 15.50
N ALA A 145 32.97 50.79 14.20
CA ALA A 145 32.15 51.33 13.13
C ALA A 145 31.17 50.32 12.50
N LEU A 146 31.34 49.03 12.78
CA LEU A 146 30.56 47.92 12.20
C LEU A 146 29.54 47.34 13.19
N THR A 147 28.50 46.68 12.67
CA THR A 147 27.56 45.88 13.48
C THR A 147 28.05 44.44 13.65
N VAL A 148 27.47 43.70 14.60
CA VAL A 148 27.81 42.27 14.83
C VAL A 148 27.48 41.42 13.59
N GLU A 149 26.40 41.74 12.88
CA GLU A 149 25.98 41.03 11.67
C GLU A 149 26.96 41.25 10.52
N GLU A 150 27.41 42.49 10.31
CA GLU A 150 28.44 42.82 9.31
C GLU A 150 29.77 42.10 9.60
N LEU A 151 30.16 42.06 10.89
CA LEU A 151 31.37 41.40 11.38
C LEU A 151 31.38 39.89 11.12
N ILE A 152 30.22 39.25 11.19
CA ILE A 152 30.05 37.80 10.92
C ILE A 152 29.91 37.53 9.43
N ARG A 153 29.16 38.36 8.70
CA ARG A 153 28.81 38.16 7.29
C ARG A 153 29.98 38.37 6.35
N ASP A 154 30.72 39.47 6.51
CA ASP A 154 31.71 39.95 5.55
C ASP A 154 33.12 40.03 6.15
N ARG A 155 33.59 38.92 6.75
CA ARG A 155 34.92 38.80 7.40
C ARG A 155 36.09 39.18 6.48
N GLU A 156 35.98 38.94 5.17
CA GLU A 156 37.00 39.31 4.18
C GLU A 156 37.13 40.82 4.04
N ARG A 157 36.01 41.56 4.07
CA ARG A 157 36.00 43.03 4.02
C ARG A 157 36.69 43.63 5.24
N LEU A 158 36.32 43.15 6.44
CA LEU A 158 37.00 43.53 7.68
C LEU A 158 38.52 43.29 7.58
N THR A 159 38.91 42.11 7.11
CA THR A 159 40.33 41.73 6.96
C THR A 159 41.07 42.66 6.00
N ALA A 160 40.47 43.00 4.86
CA ALA A 160 41.05 43.93 3.89
C ALA A 160 41.18 45.35 4.45
N GLU A 161 40.16 45.83 5.16
CA GLU A 161 40.13 47.17 5.75
C GLU A 161 41.17 47.33 6.87
N VAL A 162 41.27 46.33 7.77
CA VAL A 162 42.29 46.28 8.83
C VAL A 162 43.70 46.21 8.24
N ARG A 163 43.92 45.37 7.20
CA ARG A 163 45.20 45.29 6.49
C ARG A 163 45.59 46.62 5.86
N SER A 164 44.63 47.31 5.22
CA SER A 164 44.85 48.61 4.57
C SER A 164 45.20 49.70 5.60
N SER A 165 44.41 49.82 6.68
CA SER A 165 44.63 50.80 7.75
C SER A 165 45.99 50.59 8.45
N SER A 166 46.37 49.34 8.69
CA SER A 166 47.62 48.98 9.37
C SER A 166 48.87 49.08 8.48
N ALA A 167 48.73 49.11 7.15
CA ALA A 167 49.85 49.00 6.21
C ALA A 167 50.91 50.11 6.36
N ASN A 168 50.48 51.34 6.63
CA ASN A 168 51.38 52.49 6.80
C ASN A 168 52.25 52.35 8.06
N GLU A 169 51.67 51.92 9.19
CA GLU A 169 52.43 51.68 10.42
C GLU A 169 53.36 50.46 10.31
N MET A 170 52.91 49.38 9.67
CA MET A 170 53.78 48.22 9.40
C MET A 170 54.98 48.61 8.53
N SER A 171 54.76 49.37 7.44
CA SER A 171 55.83 49.88 6.58
C SER A 171 56.82 50.78 7.35
N LYS A 172 56.32 51.68 8.22
CA LYS A 172 57.17 52.49 9.10
C LYS A 172 58.04 51.65 10.03
N LEU A 173 57.53 50.52 10.53
CA LEU A 173 58.28 49.56 11.35
C LEU A 173 59.28 48.72 10.53
N GLY A 174 59.16 48.69 9.21
CA GLY A 174 59.96 47.84 8.31
C GLY A 174 59.38 46.42 8.12
N LEU A 175 58.08 46.27 8.37
CA LEU A 175 57.38 44.99 8.38
C LEU A 175 56.38 44.93 7.22
N VAL A 176 56.26 43.75 6.63
CA VAL A 176 55.29 43.44 5.58
C VAL A 176 54.34 42.37 6.11
N VAL A 177 53.05 42.59 5.89
CA VAL A 177 51.98 41.66 6.27
C VAL A 177 51.74 40.72 5.11
N ASP A 178 52.05 39.44 5.27
CA ASP A 178 51.80 38.42 4.25
C ASP A 178 50.30 38.10 4.24
N SER A 179 49.72 37.77 5.40
CA SER A 179 48.28 37.55 5.58
C SER A 179 47.76 37.96 6.97
N LEU A 180 46.49 38.37 7.02
CA LEU A 180 45.71 38.54 8.23
C LEU A 180 44.52 37.58 8.12
N GLN A 181 44.20 36.87 9.19
CA GLN A 181 43.03 36.00 9.26
C GLN A 181 42.28 36.20 10.58
N ILE A 182 40.96 36.30 10.51
CA ILE A 182 40.07 36.42 11.67
C ILE A 182 39.50 35.03 11.96
N GLN A 183 39.93 34.44 13.08
CA GLN A 183 39.60 33.07 13.47
C GLN A 183 38.23 33.02 14.14
N GLU A 184 38.13 33.65 15.31
CA GLU A 184 36.95 33.61 16.18
C GLU A 184 36.44 35.01 16.50
N ILE A 185 35.12 35.11 16.60
CA ILE A 185 34.38 36.29 17.06
C ILE A 185 33.42 35.76 18.13
N ASP A 186 33.71 36.07 19.38
CA ASP A 186 32.95 35.67 20.57
C ASP A 186 32.29 36.91 21.19
N ASP A 187 31.19 36.72 21.91
CA ASP A 187 30.39 37.82 22.45
C ASP A 187 29.90 37.54 23.87
N ALA A 188 30.23 38.44 24.80
CA ALA A 188 29.99 38.20 26.23
C ALA A 188 28.50 38.30 26.62
N SER A 189 27.63 38.79 25.73
CA SER A 189 26.18 38.94 25.96
C SER A 189 25.35 37.79 25.38
N GLY A 190 25.95 36.87 24.60
CA GLY A 190 25.25 35.79 23.91
C GLY A 190 24.32 36.25 22.78
N TYR A 191 24.50 37.47 22.28
CA TYR A 191 23.81 38.03 21.11
C TYR A 191 23.99 37.15 19.87
N ILE A 192 25.22 36.67 19.57
CA ILE A 192 25.47 35.84 18.39
C ILE A 192 24.74 34.50 18.52
N ALA A 193 24.81 33.88 19.70
CA ALA A 193 24.07 32.66 20.01
C ALA A 193 22.54 32.86 19.92
N ASN A 194 22.02 34.03 20.30
CA ASN A 194 20.60 34.35 20.20
C ASN A 194 20.15 34.63 18.77
N LEU A 195 20.99 35.25 17.93
CA LEU A 195 20.71 35.55 16.51
C LEU A 195 20.39 34.27 15.70
N GLY A 196 21.05 33.16 16.03
CA GLY A 196 20.80 31.86 15.39
C GLY A 196 19.53 31.13 15.85
N LYS A 197 18.98 31.45 17.03
CA LYS A 197 17.85 30.71 17.63
C LYS A 197 16.57 30.72 16.79
N PRO A 198 16.11 31.85 16.22
CA PRO A 198 14.90 31.86 15.39
C PRO A 198 15.05 31.00 14.13
N HIS A 199 16.21 31.03 13.47
CA HIS A 199 16.49 30.19 12.31
C HIS A 199 16.52 28.70 12.68
N ALA A 200 17.19 28.33 13.77
CA ALA A 200 17.20 26.95 14.26
C ALA A 200 15.78 26.46 14.64
N ALA A 201 14.99 27.31 15.29
CA ALA A 201 13.59 27.01 15.63
C ALA A 201 12.71 26.85 14.39
N ALA A 202 12.88 27.70 13.36
CA ALA A 202 12.14 27.60 12.10
C ALA A 202 12.48 26.31 11.33
N VAL A 203 13.77 25.95 11.24
CA VAL A 203 14.21 24.68 10.63
C VAL A 203 13.68 23.48 11.42
N ALA A 204 13.72 23.52 12.75
CA ALA A 204 13.16 22.47 13.60
C ALA A 204 11.63 22.34 13.48
N ALA A 205 10.92 23.47 13.36
CA ALA A 205 9.47 23.46 13.13
C ALA A 205 9.13 22.90 11.74
N GLN A 206 9.85 23.30 10.70
CA GLN A 206 9.68 22.77 9.35
C GLN A 206 9.96 21.27 9.28
N ALA A 207 10.99 20.78 9.98
CA ALA A 207 11.28 19.36 10.10
C ALA A 207 10.13 18.58 10.76
N ARG A 208 9.59 19.07 11.88
CA ARG A 208 8.41 18.44 12.54
C ARG A 208 7.16 18.45 11.68
N ILE A 209 6.91 19.52 10.92
CA ILE A 209 5.77 19.60 10.00
C ILE A 209 5.93 18.56 8.87
N ALA A 210 7.14 18.44 8.31
CA ALA A 210 7.42 17.44 7.29
C ALA A 210 7.29 16.01 7.84
N GLU A 211 7.75 15.74 9.06
CA GLU A 211 7.58 14.46 9.76
C GLU A 211 6.09 14.13 10.00
N ALA A 212 5.32 15.05 10.60
CA ALA A 212 3.90 14.86 10.82
C ALA A 212 3.09 14.67 9.52
N GLN A 213 3.44 15.37 8.44
CA GLN A 213 2.83 15.16 7.13
C GLN A 213 3.17 13.78 6.56
N ARG A 214 4.41 13.30 6.71
CA ARG A 214 4.82 11.95 6.29
C ARG A 214 4.07 10.86 7.06
N ASP A 215 3.91 11.03 8.37
CA ASP A 215 3.18 10.09 9.22
C ASP A 215 1.69 10.07 8.88
N GLN A 216 1.09 11.23 8.58
CA GLN A 216 -0.28 11.32 8.06
C GLN A 216 -0.42 10.60 6.71
N GLU A 217 0.42 10.92 5.73
CA GLU A 217 0.42 10.29 4.40
C GLU A 217 0.59 8.75 4.49
N ALA A 218 1.49 8.29 5.36
CA ALA A 218 1.70 6.87 5.63
C ALA A 218 0.47 6.22 6.27
N THR A 219 -0.09 6.85 7.32
CA THR A 219 -1.28 6.35 8.02
C THR A 219 -2.48 6.27 7.07
N GLU A 220 -2.74 7.31 6.26
CA GLU A 220 -3.82 7.31 5.27
C GLU A 220 -3.65 6.19 4.24
N ALA A 221 -2.44 6.00 3.71
CA ALA A 221 -2.14 4.90 2.79
C ALA A 221 -2.34 3.52 3.43
N GLU A 222 -1.95 3.34 4.71
CA GLU A 222 -2.17 2.12 5.47
C GLU A 222 -3.66 1.85 5.72
N GLN A 223 -4.45 2.87 6.09
CA GLN A 223 -5.89 2.72 6.29
C GLN A 223 -6.62 2.38 4.98
N VAL A 224 -6.27 3.02 3.87
CA VAL A 224 -6.79 2.67 2.53
C VAL A 224 -6.41 1.23 2.15
N ALA A 225 -5.16 0.82 2.41
CA ALA A 225 -4.72 -0.54 2.16
C ALA A 225 -5.44 -1.57 3.06
N ALA A 226 -5.71 -1.23 4.33
CA ALA A 226 -6.44 -2.08 5.26
C ALA A 226 -7.92 -2.22 4.86
N ALA A 227 -8.58 -1.12 4.49
CA ALA A 227 -9.96 -1.13 3.98
C ALA A 227 -10.10 -1.99 2.72
N ASN A 228 -9.14 -1.86 1.77
CA ASN A 228 -9.10 -2.68 0.56
C ASN A 228 -8.83 -4.17 0.83
N LYS A 229 -7.99 -4.50 1.83
CA LYS A 229 -7.82 -5.89 2.29
C LYS A 229 -9.09 -6.43 2.92
N ALA A 230 -9.79 -5.65 3.73
CA ALA A 230 -11.03 -6.04 4.40
C ALA A 230 -12.20 -6.25 3.42
N SER A 231 -12.33 -5.40 2.39
CA SER A 231 -13.34 -5.59 1.33
C SER A 231 -13.04 -6.83 0.49
N ALA A 232 -11.80 -7.02 0.04
CA ALA A 232 -11.38 -8.22 -0.69
C ALA A 232 -11.59 -9.51 0.13
N TRP A 233 -11.31 -9.48 1.43
CA TRP A 233 -11.58 -10.59 2.35
C TRP A 233 -13.07 -10.90 2.46
N ARG A 234 -13.91 -9.87 2.67
CA ARG A 234 -15.37 -10.01 2.72
C ARG A 234 -15.91 -10.61 1.42
N ASP A 235 -15.48 -10.10 0.27
CA ASP A 235 -15.94 -10.60 -1.04
C ASP A 235 -15.49 -12.04 -1.28
N SER A 236 -14.29 -12.41 -0.82
CA SER A 236 -13.81 -13.79 -0.85
C SER A 236 -14.67 -14.71 0.02
N GLN A 237 -14.99 -14.31 1.26
CA GLN A 237 -15.87 -15.08 2.15
C GLN A 237 -17.30 -15.19 1.62
N ILE A 238 -17.87 -14.13 1.03
CA ILE A 238 -19.20 -14.17 0.42
C ILE A 238 -19.21 -15.18 -0.74
N LYS A 239 -18.21 -15.12 -1.64
CA LYS A 239 -18.09 -16.06 -2.76
C LYS A 239 -17.95 -17.51 -2.28
N GLN A 240 -17.06 -17.75 -1.31
CA GLN A 240 -16.87 -19.06 -0.70
C GLN A 240 -18.17 -19.58 -0.06
N SER A 241 -18.91 -18.71 0.64
CA SER A 241 -20.21 -19.06 1.25
C SER A 241 -21.28 -19.35 0.19
N SER A 242 -21.33 -18.61 -0.92
CA SER A 242 -22.25 -18.89 -2.01
C SER A 242 -21.94 -20.20 -2.74
N TYR A 243 -20.65 -20.50 -2.97
CA TYR A 243 -20.25 -21.79 -3.53
C TYR A 243 -20.54 -22.94 -2.58
N GLN A 244 -20.32 -22.76 -1.27
CA GLN A 244 -20.69 -23.77 -0.28
C GLN A 244 -22.20 -24.02 -0.27
N ALA A 245 -23.02 -22.97 -0.28
CA ALA A 245 -24.48 -23.09 -0.35
C ALA A 245 -24.97 -23.78 -1.64
N GLU A 246 -24.33 -23.52 -2.79
CA GLU A 246 -24.61 -24.20 -4.06
C GLU A 246 -24.20 -25.68 -4.01
N ILE A 247 -23.01 -25.99 -3.47
CA ILE A 247 -22.54 -27.37 -3.22
C ILE A 247 -23.50 -28.11 -2.29
N ASP A 248 -23.95 -27.48 -1.21
CA ASP A 248 -24.87 -28.07 -0.24
C ASP A 248 -26.27 -28.30 -0.85
N GLN A 249 -26.76 -27.37 -1.68
CA GLN A 249 -28.01 -27.54 -2.43
C GLN A 249 -27.93 -28.69 -3.43
N VAL A 250 -26.84 -28.79 -4.20
CA VAL A 250 -26.60 -29.90 -5.14
C VAL A 250 -26.43 -31.22 -4.38
N SER A 251 -25.69 -31.23 -3.27
CA SER A 251 -25.50 -32.39 -2.40
C SER A 251 -26.82 -32.88 -1.82
N ALA A 252 -27.67 -31.97 -1.30
CA ALA A 252 -29.00 -32.29 -0.82
C ALA A 252 -29.89 -32.88 -1.92
N ARG A 253 -29.85 -32.31 -3.13
CA ARG A 253 -30.61 -32.81 -4.29
C ARG A 253 -30.15 -34.20 -4.73
N THR A 254 -28.83 -34.45 -4.77
CA THR A 254 -28.26 -35.77 -5.08
C THR A 254 -28.62 -36.81 -4.01
N LYS A 255 -28.58 -36.43 -2.72
CA LYS A 255 -29.04 -37.27 -1.61
C LYS A 255 -30.53 -37.60 -1.67
N GLN A 256 -31.37 -36.69 -2.17
CA GLN A 256 -32.80 -36.92 -2.42
C GLN A 256 -33.06 -37.77 -3.67
N ALA A 257 -32.22 -37.68 -4.69
CA ALA A 257 -32.43 -38.36 -5.97
C ALA A 257 -32.39 -39.90 -5.84
N GLY A 258 -31.53 -40.46 -4.99
CA GLY A 258 -31.47 -41.89 -4.71
C GLY A 258 -32.79 -42.51 -4.23
N PRO A 259 -33.31 -42.12 -3.05
CA PRO A 259 -34.57 -42.65 -2.53
C PRO A 259 -35.78 -42.25 -3.38
N LEU A 260 -35.75 -41.10 -4.08
CA LEU A 260 -36.82 -40.74 -5.02
C LEU A 260 -36.85 -41.68 -6.24
N ALA A 261 -35.69 -41.98 -6.84
CA ALA A 261 -35.59 -42.91 -7.95
C ALA A 261 -36.02 -44.33 -7.54
N GLU A 262 -35.65 -44.77 -6.33
CA GLU A 262 -36.11 -46.04 -5.77
C GLU A 262 -37.64 -46.05 -5.56
N ALA A 263 -38.22 -44.97 -5.02
CA ALA A 263 -39.66 -44.84 -4.85
C ALA A 263 -40.42 -44.84 -6.20
N THR A 264 -39.90 -44.14 -7.22
CA THR A 264 -40.46 -44.15 -8.58
C THR A 264 -40.38 -45.54 -9.20
N ALA A 265 -39.23 -46.24 -9.09
CA ALA A 265 -39.09 -47.60 -9.60
C ALA A 265 -40.06 -48.58 -8.91
N ARG A 266 -40.21 -48.50 -7.58
CA ARG A 266 -41.21 -49.28 -6.83
C ARG A 266 -42.64 -48.96 -7.27
N GLN A 267 -42.96 -47.68 -7.51
CA GLN A 267 -44.27 -47.27 -8.01
C GLN A 267 -44.56 -47.82 -9.41
N GLU A 268 -43.58 -47.80 -10.32
CA GLU A 268 -43.72 -48.38 -11.65
C GLU A 268 -43.96 -49.90 -11.59
N VAL A 269 -43.25 -50.64 -10.74
CA VAL A 269 -43.48 -52.08 -10.52
C VAL A 269 -44.93 -52.33 -10.07
N VAL A 270 -45.41 -51.61 -9.05
CA VAL A 270 -46.80 -51.74 -8.55
C VAL A 270 -47.83 -51.40 -9.65
N VAL A 271 -47.56 -50.43 -10.52
CA VAL A 271 -48.43 -50.10 -11.66
C VAL A 271 -48.46 -51.23 -12.71
N GLN A 272 -47.34 -51.94 -12.94
CA GLN A 272 -47.36 -53.11 -13.84
C GLN A 272 -48.01 -54.33 -13.18
N GLU A 273 -47.75 -54.58 -11.90
CA GLU A 273 -48.40 -55.67 -11.13
C GLU A 273 -49.92 -55.50 -11.06
N THR A 274 -50.41 -54.28 -10.79
CA THR A 274 -51.85 -53.99 -10.77
C THR A 274 -52.50 -54.13 -12.15
N ARG A 275 -51.80 -53.76 -13.24
CA ARG A 275 -52.27 -54.03 -14.62
C ARG A 275 -52.32 -55.52 -14.93
N ALA A 276 -51.32 -56.29 -14.51
CA ALA A 276 -51.29 -57.74 -14.68
C ALA A 276 -52.45 -58.40 -13.92
N ALA A 277 -52.68 -58.01 -12.66
CA ALA A 277 -53.78 -58.50 -11.85
C ALA A 277 -55.16 -58.14 -12.42
N GLN A 278 -55.33 -56.94 -13.00
CA GLN A 278 -56.55 -56.56 -13.71
C GLN A 278 -56.81 -57.44 -14.95
N LEU A 279 -55.79 -57.67 -15.77
CA LEU A 279 -55.90 -58.56 -16.94
C LEU A 279 -56.20 -60.01 -16.54
N GLU A 280 -55.63 -60.50 -15.44
CA GLU A 280 -55.91 -61.84 -14.92
C GLU A 280 -57.35 -61.94 -14.36
N ALA A 281 -57.82 -60.90 -13.65
CA ALA A 281 -59.20 -60.81 -13.18
C ALA A 281 -60.19 -60.82 -14.37
N ASP A 282 -59.97 -60.00 -15.40
CA ASP A 282 -60.80 -59.96 -16.62
C ASP A 282 -60.84 -61.32 -17.33
N LEU A 283 -59.69 -62.01 -17.45
CA LEU A 283 -59.62 -63.37 -18.00
C LEU A 283 -60.36 -64.39 -17.13
N SER A 284 -60.33 -64.23 -15.80
CA SER A 284 -61.07 -65.09 -14.87
C SER A 284 -62.59 -64.89 -14.98
N GLU A 285 -63.06 -63.64 -15.13
CA GLU A 285 -64.47 -63.33 -15.36
C GLU A 285 -64.96 -63.94 -16.69
N GLN A 286 -64.19 -63.79 -17.77
CA GLN A 286 -64.53 -64.38 -19.07
C GLN A 286 -64.61 -65.91 -19.01
N ARG A 287 -63.70 -66.56 -18.27
CA ARG A 287 -63.75 -68.01 -18.00
C ARG A 287 -65.00 -68.39 -17.22
N LEU A 288 -65.32 -67.69 -16.14
CA LEU A 288 -66.52 -67.94 -15.33
C LEU A 288 -67.83 -67.71 -16.11
N GLN A 289 -67.91 -66.66 -16.94
CA GLN A 289 -69.06 -66.44 -17.82
C GLN A 289 -69.25 -67.59 -18.82
N SER A 290 -68.17 -68.15 -19.38
CA SER A 290 -68.30 -69.27 -20.31
C SER A 290 -68.55 -70.61 -19.64
N GLN A 291 -68.02 -70.85 -18.43
CA GLN A 291 -68.14 -72.14 -17.73
C GLN A 291 -69.40 -72.27 -16.87
N VAL A 292 -69.87 -71.18 -16.23
CA VAL A 292 -70.98 -71.25 -15.27
C VAL A 292 -72.30 -70.83 -15.91
N ARG A 293 -72.35 -69.67 -16.59
CA ARG A 293 -73.60 -69.14 -17.16
C ARG A 293 -74.12 -69.98 -18.31
N LYS A 294 -73.30 -70.25 -19.34
CA LYS A 294 -73.76 -70.98 -20.54
C LYS A 294 -74.45 -72.33 -20.26
N PRO A 295 -73.91 -73.24 -19.41
CA PRO A 295 -74.64 -74.47 -19.08
C PRO A 295 -75.82 -74.26 -18.13
N ALA A 296 -75.81 -73.23 -17.28
CA ALA A 296 -76.97 -72.87 -16.46
C ALA A 296 -78.13 -72.36 -17.31
N ASP A 297 -77.85 -71.48 -18.29
CA ASP A 297 -78.82 -70.96 -19.25
C ASP A 297 -79.37 -72.09 -20.14
N ALA A 298 -78.53 -73.04 -20.57
CA ALA A 298 -78.96 -74.22 -21.32
C ALA A 298 -79.94 -75.11 -20.51
N LYS A 299 -79.62 -75.42 -19.24
CA LYS A 299 -80.52 -76.19 -18.35
C LYS A 299 -81.83 -75.45 -18.05
N ALA A 300 -81.77 -74.13 -17.88
CA ALA A 300 -82.95 -73.30 -17.67
C ALA A 300 -83.87 -73.27 -18.91
N TYR A 301 -83.29 -73.30 -20.11
CA TYR A 301 -84.02 -73.41 -21.37
C TYR A 301 -84.68 -74.79 -21.53
N GLU A 302 -83.93 -75.87 -21.33
CA GLU A 302 -84.42 -77.26 -21.38
C GLU A 302 -85.57 -77.52 -20.39
N THR A 303 -85.43 -77.03 -19.15
CA THR A 303 -86.48 -77.18 -18.13
C THR A 303 -87.77 -76.46 -18.53
N ARG A 304 -87.67 -75.28 -19.18
CA ARG A 304 -88.84 -74.56 -19.69
C ARG A 304 -89.51 -75.30 -20.83
N THR A 305 -88.76 -75.77 -21.82
CA THR A 305 -89.34 -76.47 -22.98
C THR A 305 -90.01 -77.79 -22.59
N LEU A 306 -89.47 -78.54 -21.62
CA LEU A 306 -90.14 -79.72 -21.06
C LEU A 306 -91.45 -79.34 -20.31
N ALA A 307 -91.41 -78.31 -19.46
CA ALA A 307 -92.59 -77.86 -18.71
C ALA A 307 -93.69 -77.22 -19.60
N ASP A 308 -93.33 -76.63 -20.74
CA ASP A 308 -94.28 -76.19 -21.76
C ASP A 308 -94.90 -77.40 -22.50
N ALA A 309 -94.09 -78.40 -22.89
CA ALA A 309 -94.58 -79.61 -23.56
C ALA A 309 -95.55 -80.44 -22.69
N ASP A 310 -95.27 -80.61 -21.40
CA ASP A 310 -96.17 -81.28 -20.46
C ASP A 310 -97.51 -80.55 -20.31
N ARG A 311 -97.48 -79.21 -20.30
CA ARG A 311 -98.70 -78.39 -20.22
C ARG A 311 -99.58 -78.60 -21.46
N ASP A 312 -98.98 -78.58 -22.64
CA ASP A 312 -99.70 -78.76 -23.90
C ASP A 312 -100.26 -80.19 -24.03
N ALA A 313 -99.52 -81.20 -23.56
CA ALA A 313 -100.00 -82.59 -23.50
C ALA A 313 -101.22 -82.77 -22.55
N GLN A 314 -101.24 -82.08 -21.40
CA GLN A 314 -102.39 -82.07 -20.50
C GLN A 314 -103.60 -81.35 -21.12
N ILE A 315 -103.38 -80.21 -21.78
CA ILE A 315 -104.44 -79.47 -22.49
C ILE A 315 -105.05 -80.33 -23.61
N ALA A 316 -104.22 -81.02 -24.40
CA ALA A 316 -104.69 -81.92 -25.46
C ALA A 316 -105.55 -83.08 -24.92
N LYS A 317 -105.15 -83.71 -23.80
CA LYS A 317 -105.95 -84.74 -23.13
C LYS A 317 -107.29 -84.21 -22.60
N ALA A 318 -107.28 -83.04 -21.97
CA ALA A 318 -108.51 -82.40 -21.47
C ALA A 318 -109.48 -82.03 -22.62
N GLN A 319 -108.95 -81.52 -23.74
CA GLN A 319 -109.74 -81.24 -24.93
C GLN A 319 -110.31 -82.51 -25.59
N ALA A 320 -109.55 -83.62 -25.60
CA ALA A 320 -110.05 -84.90 -26.11
C ALA A 320 -111.25 -85.41 -25.29
N HIS A 321 -111.15 -85.40 -23.96
CA HIS A 321 -112.26 -85.80 -23.08
C HIS A 321 -113.47 -84.87 -23.19
N ALA A 322 -113.28 -83.55 -23.28
CA ALA A 322 -114.38 -82.61 -23.48
C ALA A 322 -115.13 -82.87 -24.80
N LYS A 323 -114.40 -83.22 -25.86
CA LYS A 323 -114.98 -83.52 -27.18
C LYS A 323 -115.70 -84.87 -27.20
N GLU A 324 -115.21 -85.85 -26.45
CA GLU A 324 -115.91 -87.13 -26.24
C GLU A 324 -117.25 -86.93 -25.54
N THR A 325 -117.31 -86.12 -24.47
CA THR A 325 -118.55 -85.86 -23.74
C THR A 325 -119.54 -85.01 -24.54
N GLU A 326 -119.10 -84.02 -25.34
CA GLU A 326 -119.98 -83.30 -26.27
C GLU A 326 -120.60 -84.23 -27.32
N LEU A 327 -119.81 -85.10 -27.96
CA LEU A 327 -120.32 -86.03 -28.97
C LEU A 327 -121.33 -87.02 -28.39
N ARG A 328 -121.09 -87.50 -27.15
CA ARG A 328 -122.00 -88.39 -26.42
C ARG A 328 -123.33 -87.68 -26.08
N ALA A 329 -123.27 -86.45 -25.57
CA ALA A 329 -124.46 -85.65 -25.27
C ALA A 329 -125.28 -85.29 -26.53
N VAL A 330 -124.63 -85.09 -27.69
CA VAL A 330 -125.32 -84.87 -28.98
C VAL A 330 -126.00 -86.14 -29.50
N ALA A 331 -125.40 -87.32 -29.31
CA ALA A 331 -126.03 -88.61 -29.62
C ALA A 331 -127.29 -88.84 -28.76
N ASP A 332 -127.19 -88.62 -27.44
CA ASP A 332 -128.32 -88.77 -26.53
C ASP A 332 -129.45 -87.78 -26.87
N ALA A 333 -129.12 -86.51 -27.10
CA ALA A 333 -130.07 -85.47 -27.47
C ALA A 333 -130.76 -85.68 -28.84
N THR A 334 -130.12 -86.41 -29.77
CA THR A 334 -130.73 -86.73 -31.07
C THR A 334 -131.68 -87.93 -30.97
N SER A 335 -131.37 -88.94 -30.14
CA SER A 335 -132.29 -90.06 -29.89
C SER A 335 -133.62 -89.61 -29.25
N VAL A 336 -133.56 -88.73 -28.25
CA VAL A 336 -134.75 -88.18 -27.57
C VAL A 336 -135.58 -87.28 -28.50
N LYS A 337 -134.92 -86.49 -29.37
CA LYS A 337 -135.63 -85.69 -30.38
C LYS A 337 -136.33 -86.55 -31.45
N ALA A 338 -135.74 -87.66 -31.87
CA ALA A 338 -136.37 -88.57 -32.83
C ALA A 338 -137.65 -89.21 -32.26
N ALA A 339 -137.61 -89.67 -31.01
CA ALA A 339 -138.79 -90.21 -30.33
C ALA A 339 -139.89 -89.14 -30.09
N ALA A 340 -139.50 -87.92 -29.71
CA ALA A 340 -140.44 -86.83 -29.46
C ALA A 340 -141.11 -86.28 -30.75
N LEU A 341 -140.40 -86.27 -31.88
CA LEU A 341 -140.97 -85.81 -33.15
C LEU A 341 -142.02 -86.79 -33.70
N ALA A 342 -141.81 -88.10 -33.56
CA ALA A 342 -142.78 -89.12 -33.94
C ALA A 342 -144.12 -89.02 -33.17
N GLN A 343 -144.11 -88.48 -31.96
CA GLN A 343 -145.33 -88.22 -31.18
C GLN A 343 -145.94 -86.83 -31.45
N ALA A 344 -145.14 -85.85 -31.88
CA ALA A 344 -145.60 -84.48 -32.11
C ALA A 344 -146.31 -84.27 -33.45
N GLU A 345 -145.98 -85.04 -34.50
CA GLU A 345 -146.60 -84.91 -35.83
C GLU A 345 -148.08 -85.34 -35.85
N ALA A 346 -148.52 -86.15 -34.87
CA ALA A 346 -149.93 -86.54 -34.73
C ALA A 346 -150.87 -85.43 -34.23
N THR A 347 -150.36 -84.34 -33.62
CA THR A 347 -151.22 -83.43 -32.81
C THR A 347 -151.23 -81.96 -33.25
N LYS A 348 -150.42 -81.55 -34.24
CA LYS A 348 -150.32 -80.11 -34.65
C LYS A 348 -150.56 -79.82 -36.14
N ALA A 349 -151.46 -80.58 -36.76
CA ALA A 349 -152.17 -80.19 -37.98
C ALA A 349 -153.25 -79.08 -37.76
N ARG A 350 -153.15 -78.29 -36.68
CA ARG A 350 -154.18 -77.31 -36.27
C ARG A 350 -153.55 -75.93 -35.97
N VAL A 351 -153.74 -75.00 -36.91
CA VAL A 351 -153.61 -73.51 -36.81
C VAL A 351 -152.20 -72.85 -36.93
N ARG A 352 -151.82 -72.50 -38.17
CA ARG A 352 -151.54 -71.14 -38.77
C ARG A 352 -151.14 -69.91 -37.86
N PRO A 353 -150.52 -68.79 -38.36
CA PRO A 353 -149.17 -68.58 -38.96
C PRO A 353 -148.37 -67.27 -38.56
N ARG A 354 -147.10 -67.13 -39.03
CA ARG A 354 -146.33 -65.90 -39.47
C ARG A 354 -145.93 -64.71 -38.52
N ARG A 355 -144.59 -64.49 -38.39
CA ARG A 355 -143.78 -63.19 -38.33
C ARG A 355 -144.04 -62.17 -37.16
N PRO A 356 -143.24 -61.07 -36.94
CA PRO A 356 -141.81 -60.73 -37.16
C PRO A 356 -141.08 -60.02 -35.93
N ARG A 357 -139.90 -59.37 -36.14
CA ARG A 357 -139.07 -58.48 -35.25
C ARG A 357 -139.85 -57.29 -34.58
N PRO A 358 -139.47 -56.63 -33.43
CA PRO A 358 -138.29 -55.71 -33.28
C PRO A 358 -137.73 -55.29 -31.84
N ARG A 359 -136.59 -54.52 -31.81
CA ARG A 359 -136.10 -53.33 -30.98
C ARG A 359 -136.63 -52.97 -29.54
N PRO A 360 -136.08 -51.96 -28.75
CA PRO A 360 -134.71 -51.42 -28.48
C PRO A 360 -134.42 -50.90 -26.99
N THR A 361 -133.30 -50.13 -26.78
CA THR A 361 -132.92 -49.18 -25.65
C THR A 361 -132.54 -49.76 -24.25
N VAL A 362 -131.79 -49.14 -23.29
CA VAL A 362 -131.43 -47.72 -22.88
C VAL A 362 -129.99 -47.58 -22.26
N ARG A 363 -129.44 -46.34 -22.21
CA ARG A 363 -128.32 -45.69 -21.41
C ARG A 363 -127.97 -46.28 -20.00
N ARG A 364 -126.84 -45.97 -19.28
CA ARG A 364 -125.90 -44.80 -19.21
C ARG A 364 -124.58 -45.07 -18.38
N ARG A 365 -123.39 -44.59 -18.86
CA ARG A 365 -122.23 -43.92 -18.14
C ARG A 365 -121.54 -44.53 -16.87
N PRO A 366 -120.33 -44.04 -16.42
CA PRO A 366 -119.19 -43.37 -17.11
C PRO A 366 -117.73 -43.69 -16.64
N HIS A 367 -116.75 -43.17 -17.42
CA HIS A 367 -115.50 -42.44 -17.04
C HIS A 367 -114.06 -43.00 -17.25
N ARG A 368 -113.26 -42.14 -17.94
CA ARG A 368 -111.78 -41.92 -17.87
C ARG A 368 -110.85 -43.06 -18.35
N LEU A 369 -109.66 -42.83 -18.89
CA LEU A 369 -109.04 -41.66 -19.58
C LEU A 369 -107.83 -42.19 -20.38
N GLY A 370 -107.64 -41.75 -21.63
CA GLY A 370 -106.45 -42.11 -22.43
C GLY A 370 -106.24 -41.16 -23.60
N ARG A 371 -105.10 -40.48 -23.65
CA ARG A 371 -104.76 -39.50 -24.70
C ARG A 371 -103.55 -39.95 -25.54
N ARG A 372 -103.44 -39.33 -26.72
CA ARG A 372 -102.67 -39.77 -27.89
C ARG A 372 -101.25 -39.19 -27.95
N VAL A 373 -100.34 -39.94 -28.58
CA VAL A 373 -99.46 -39.61 -29.74
C VAL A 373 -99.15 -38.12 -30.00
N TRP A 374 -97.88 -37.76 -30.32
CA TRP A 374 -97.48 -36.86 -31.44
C TRP A 374 -95.92 -36.70 -31.54
N PRO A 375 -95.32 -36.48 -32.75
CA PRO A 375 -93.88 -36.20 -32.92
C PRO A 375 -93.55 -34.88 -33.68
N ARG A 376 -92.33 -34.28 -33.50
CA ARG A 376 -91.42 -33.68 -34.55
C ARG A 376 -90.43 -32.56 -34.08
N ARG A 377 -89.29 -32.48 -34.83
CA ARG A 377 -88.40 -31.32 -35.19
C ARG A 377 -87.21 -30.87 -34.31
N ARG A 378 -86.20 -30.28 -35.00
CA ARG A 378 -84.86 -29.75 -34.59
C ARG A 378 -84.93 -28.23 -34.22
N PRO A 379 -83.87 -27.35 -34.22
CA PRO A 379 -82.37 -27.45 -34.01
C PRO A 379 -81.75 -26.31 -33.11
N ARG A 380 -80.41 -26.28 -32.83
CA ARG A 380 -79.44 -25.12 -32.94
C ARG A 380 -78.13 -25.17 -32.08
N ARG A 381 -77.16 -24.36 -32.53
CA ARG A 381 -75.74 -23.98 -32.19
C ARG A 381 -75.57 -23.00 -30.97
N PRO A 382 -74.42 -22.29 -30.65
CA PRO A 382 -72.93 -22.42 -30.89
C PRO A 382 -71.97 -21.92 -29.71
N ARG A 383 -70.65 -21.75 -30.00
CA ARG A 383 -69.57 -20.86 -29.43
C ARG A 383 -68.47 -21.56 -28.59
N ALA A 384 -67.18 -21.14 -28.54
CA ALA A 384 -66.44 -19.98 -29.11
C ALA A 384 -64.97 -20.33 -29.55
N SER A 385 -64.26 -19.34 -30.12
CA SER A 385 -62.85 -19.33 -30.64
C SER A 385 -61.92 -18.46 -29.71
N PRO A 386 -60.71 -17.89 -30.07
CA PRO A 386 -59.83 -17.95 -31.28
C PRO A 386 -58.26 -17.90 -31.08
N ARG A 387 -57.48 -18.34 -32.10
CA ARG A 387 -56.28 -17.74 -32.82
C ARG A 387 -55.23 -16.77 -32.13
N PRO A 388 -54.07 -16.38 -32.77
CA PRO A 388 -53.13 -17.08 -33.71
C PRO A 388 -51.62 -16.63 -33.68
N ARG A 389 -50.77 -17.27 -34.52
CA ARG A 389 -49.66 -16.71 -35.37
C ARG A 389 -48.53 -15.82 -34.78
N ARG A 390 -47.28 -16.11 -35.21
CA ARG A 390 -46.63 -15.39 -36.36
C ARG A 390 -45.40 -16.12 -36.92
N SER A 391 -44.90 -15.63 -38.06
CA SER A 391 -44.07 -16.38 -39.02
C SER A 391 -43.09 -15.50 -39.81
N ARG A 392 -41.92 -16.08 -40.11
CA ARG A 392 -40.95 -15.76 -41.20
C ARG A 392 -40.11 -14.45 -41.15
N PRO A 393 -38.87 -14.50 -41.69
CA PRO A 393 -37.95 -13.36 -41.82
C PRO A 393 -37.90 -12.76 -43.25
N ALA A 394 -37.21 -11.62 -43.42
CA ALA A 394 -36.70 -11.13 -44.71
C ALA A 394 -35.44 -10.25 -44.54
N ARG A 395 -34.63 -10.12 -45.60
CA ARG A 395 -33.32 -9.42 -45.68
C ARG A 395 -33.47 -7.96 -46.24
N PRO A 396 -32.51 -7.37 -46.99
CA PRO A 396 -31.43 -6.46 -46.51
C PRO A 396 -31.35 -5.12 -47.28
N ARG A 397 -30.34 -4.25 -47.01
CA ARG A 397 -29.54 -3.56 -48.06
C ARG A 397 -28.30 -2.78 -47.57
N TRP A 398 -27.36 -2.62 -48.51
CA TRP A 398 -26.11 -1.82 -48.55
C TRP A 398 -26.41 -0.31 -48.86
N PRO A 399 -25.46 0.67 -49.03
CA PRO A 399 -24.01 0.54 -49.31
C PRO A 399 -22.97 1.57 -48.77
N ARG A 400 -21.68 1.17 -48.86
CA ARG A 400 -20.42 1.89 -49.22
C ARG A 400 -20.19 3.38 -48.84
N THR A 401 -19.03 3.62 -48.19
CA THR A 401 -17.89 4.52 -48.59
C THR A 401 -16.78 4.42 -47.49
N ARG A 402 -15.49 4.78 -47.63
CA ARG A 402 -14.57 5.08 -48.77
C ARG A 402 -13.12 4.59 -48.41
N LYS A 403 -12.06 5.16 -49.02
CA LYS A 403 -10.59 5.06 -48.72
C LYS A 403 -10.00 6.51 -48.79
N PRO A 404 -8.70 6.87 -48.53
CA PRO A 404 -7.45 6.05 -48.53
C PRO A 404 -6.33 6.40 -47.49
N LEU A 405 -5.11 5.88 -47.76
CA LEU A 405 -3.79 5.93 -47.09
C LEU A 405 -3.17 7.34 -46.84
N TRP A 406 -2.18 7.47 -45.93
CA TRP A 406 -0.72 7.62 -46.24
C TRP A 406 0.18 7.66 -44.96
N ARG A 407 1.46 8.11 -45.05
CA ARG A 407 2.64 7.55 -44.34
C ARG A 407 3.67 8.63 -43.87
N ARG A 408 4.49 8.33 -42.83
CA ARG A 408 5.71 9.06 -42.32
C ARG A 408 5.42 10.44 -41.66
N SER A 409 6.15 10.99 -40.68
CA SER A 409 7.59 11.02 -40.30
C SER A 409 7.83 11.64 -38.89
N SER A 410 8.96 11.35 -38.24
CA SER A 410 9.53 12.02 -37.04
C SER A 410 10.17 13.41 -37.37
N PRO A 411 10.68 14.29 -36.44
CA PRO A 411 11.61 13.95 -35.33
C PRO A 411 11.66 14.83 -34.02
N ARG A 412 12.39 14.31 -33.03
CA ARG A 412 13.20 14.94 -31.94
C ARG A 412 12.86 16.33 -31.33
N THR A 413 12.52 16.28 -30.04
CA THR A 413 13.35 16.76 -28.90
C THR A 413 13.45 15.60 -27.86
N GLY A 414 14.17 15.60 -26.72
CA GLY A 414 15.09 16.53 -26.04
C GLY A 414 15.94 15.79 -24.96
N ARG A 415 16.51 16.49 -23.97
CA ARG A 415 17.25 15.98 -22.76
C ARG A 415 17.15 17.01 -21.59
N PRO A 416 17.61 16.80 -20.33
CA PRO A 416 18.36 15.66 -19.69
C PRO A 416 17.66 15.08 -18.41
N SER A 417 17.76 13.79 -18.03
CA SER A 417 18.85 13.00 -17.40
C SER A 417 19.42 13.48 -16.04
N TRP A 418 19.05 12.78 -14.94
CA TRP A 418 19.68 12.81 -13.61
C TRP A 418 20.53 11.54 -13.36
N PRO A 419 21.57 11.56 -12.49
CA PRO A 419 22.48 10.43 -12.28
C PRO A 419 22.04 9.44 -11.17
N PRO A 420 22.46 8.15 -11.22
CA PRO A 420 22.13 7.14 -10.22
C PRO A 420 23.09 7.14 -9.01
N ALA A 421 22.55 6.77 -7.83
CA ALA A 421 23.30 6.69 -6.58
C ALA A 421 24.30 5.51 -6.54
N ARG A 422 25.45 5.72 -5.86
CA ARG A 422 26.48 4.69 -5.66
C ARG A 422 26.11 3.72 -4.54
N ARG A 423 26.33 2.43 -4.78
CA ARG A 423 26.28 1.37 -3.77
C ARG A 423 27.36 1.56 -2.70
N ARG A 424 27.06 1.23 -1.44
CA ARG A 424 28.04 0.81 -0.43
C ARG A 424 27.73 -0.65 -0.04
N SER A 425 28.79 -1.42 0.16
CA SER A 425 28.74 -2.82 0.61
C SER A 425 28.62 -2.93 2.14
N PRO A 426 27.96 -3.97 2.67
CA PRO A 426 28.09 -4.36 4.07
C PRO A 426 29.27 -5.33 4.24
N THR A 427 30.15 -5.06 5.20
CA THR A 427 30.98 -6.09 5.86
C THR A 427 30.54 -6.22 7.31
N SER A 428 30.76 -7.39 7.90
CA SER A 428 29.95 -7.91 9.00
C SER A 428 30.77 -8.34 10.22
N THR A 429 30.06 -8.47 11.34
CA THR A 429 30.33 -9.40 12.46
C THR A 429 31.49 -9.11 13.43
N THR A 430 31.13 -8.61 14.62
CA THR A 430 31.47 -9.08 16.01
C THR A 430 30.82 -8.07 16.97
N TRP A 431 29.79 -8.29 17.81
CA TRP A 431 29.31 -9.39 18.67
C TRP A 431 30.14 -9.63 19.97
N TRP A 432 29.42 -9.70 21.10
CA TRP A 432 29.83 -9.85 22.52
C TRP A 432 30.47 -8.64 23.24
N CYS A 433 30.27 -8.42 24.55
CA CYS A 433 29.08 -8.60 25.40
C CYS A 433 29.25 -7.87 26.77
N SER A 434 28.15 -7.32 27.31
CA SER A 434 27.79 -7.20 28.75
C SER A 434 28.72 -6.60 29.86
N THR A 435 28.02 -5.98 30.83
CA THR A 435 28.27 -5.88 32.30
C THR A 435 29.16 -4.78 32.93
N ALA A 436 28.44 -3.78 33.47
CA ALA A 436 28.51 -3.22 34.84
C ALA A 436 29.68 -2.26 35.28
N PRO A 437 29.41 -1.27 36.16
CA PRO A 437 30.37 -0.22 36.53
C PRO A 437 31.05 -0.46 37.90
N ARG A 438 32.28 0.05 38.09
CA ARG A 438 32.84 0.32 39.44
C ARG A 438 34.03 1.28 39.49
N ALA A 439 34.03 2.09 40.55
CA ALA A 439 35.15 2.60 41.34
C ALA A 439 36.20 3.55 40.72
N SER A 440 36.21 4.77 41.26
CA SER A 440 37.35 5.71 41.31
C SER A 440 38.39 5.32 42.39
N PRO A 441 39.66 5.74 42.24
CA PRO A 441 40.63 5.66 43.35
C PRO A 441 41.53 6.91 43.56
N SER A 442 41.52 7.46 44.78
CA SER A 442 42.65 8.16 45.48
C SER A 442 42.12 8.65 46.86
N CYS A 443 42.48 8.09 48.03
CA CYS A 443 43.77 8.04 48.75
C CYS A 443 44.41 9.43 48.93
N SER A 444 44.38 10.06 50.11
CA SER A 444 45.16 9.67 51.32
C SER A 444 44.62 10.29 52.65
N PRO A 445 45.12 9.91 53.85
CA PRO A 445 44.30 9.95 55.10
C PRO A 445 44.95 10.56 56.39
N ARG A 446 44.16 10.56 57.49
CA ARG A 446 44.49 10.58 58.97
C ARG A 446 44.38 11.94 59.73
N PRO A 447 44.19 11.93 61.09
CA PRO A 447 43.26 11.09 61.86
C PRO A 447 42.61 11.75 63.13
N CYS A 448 41.57 11.08 63.67
CA CYS A 448 41.21 10.94 65.10
C CYS A 448 41.10 12.14 66.07
N ARG A 449 39.91 12.28 66.69
CA ARG A 449 39.78 12.52 68.15
C ARG A 449 38.70 11.64 68.77
N TRP A 450 38.98 11.12 69.96
CA TRP A 450 38.12 10.24 70.79
C TRP A 450 36.86 10.99 71.28
N ALA A 451 35.65 10.42 71.31
CA ALA A 451 35.14 9.26 72.05
C ALA A 451 34.72 9.56 73.52
N GLY A 452 33.41 9.81 73.70
CA GLY A 452 32.56 9.27 74.77
C GLY A 452 32.75 9.69 76.24
N ARG A 453 31.69 10.31 76.81
CA ARG A 453 30.99 9.77 77.99
C ARG A 453 29.58 10.35 78.13
N ALA A 454 28.65 9.57 78.65
CA ALA A 454 27.30 10.01 79.01
C ALA A 454 27.15 10.10 80.54
N SER A 455 26.47 11.12 81.05
CA SER A 455 25.69 11.09 82.32
C SER A 455 25.11 12.46 82.69
N ALA A 456 23.94 12.44 83.34
CA ALA A 456 23.37 13.45 84.25
C ALA A 456 22.79 14.78 83.69
N TRP A 457 21.45 14.84 83.78
CA TRP A 457 20.59 16.00 84.04
C TRP A 457 20.83 16.58 85.48
N PRO A 458 20.17 17.67 85.95
CA PRO A 458 19.39 18.73 85.28
C PRO A 458 19.65 20.18 85.81
N VAL A 459 18.77 21.12 85.42
CA VAL A 459 18.40 22.40 86.08
C VAL A 459 19.36 23.59 85.92
N SER A 460 19.03 24.49 84.98
CA SER A 460 18.57 25.88 85.24
C SER A 460 18.27 26.57 83.90
#